data_AF-A0A9X5C6F0-F1
#
_entry.id   AF-A0A9X5C6F0-F1
#
_cell.length_a   1.000
_cell.length_b   1.000
_cell.length_c   1.000
_cell.angle_alpha   90.00
_cell.angle_beta   90.00
_cell.angle_gamma   90.00
#
_symmetry.space_group_name_H-M   'P 1'
#
loop_
_entity.id
_entity.type
_entity.pdbx_description
1 polymer ?
#
loop_
_entity_poly.entity_id
_entity_poly.type
_entity_poly.pdbx_seq_one_letter_code
_entity_poly.pdbx_strand_id
1 'polypeptide(L)'
;MSKVSIIMPSYNKELYISQAIDSILRQSFKDFELLIIDDVSSDNSVEIIKSYSDKRIRFFQNKDNLGMASTRNIGLSEAKGEYIALLDADDISTEDRLEKEVLFLDQCKDIDIVFGKFQEIDENNVIKELYHTPLKNPLFIKAKLLVKDVIPNGSCMYRK
;
A
#
# COMPACT_ATOMS: atom_id res chain seq x y z
N MET A 1 16.52 6.20 -9.69
CA MET A 1 15.48 5.16 -9.55
C MET A 1 15.17 5.08 -8.07
N SER A 2 13.90 5.05 -7.68
CA SER A 2 13.50 4.95 -6.28
C SER A 2 13.73 3.53 -5.74
N LYS A 3 13.97 3.36 -4.44
CA LYS A 3 14.09 2.01 -3.83
C LYS A 3 12.73 1.33 -3.67
N VAL A 4 11.70 2.08 -3.25
CA VAL A 4 10.34 1.56 -3.03
C VAL A 4 9.35 2.23 -3.98
N SER A 5 8.48 1.45 -4.62
CA SER A 5 7.24 1.94 -5.24
C SER A 5 6.05 1.58 -4.36
N ILE A 6 5.32 2.58 -3.88
CA ILE A 6 4.05 2.39 -3.19
C ILE A 6 2.94 2.42 -4.24
N ILE A 7 2.07 1.41 -4.26
CA ILE A 7 0.91 1.36 -5.15
C ILE A 7 -0.36 1.60 -4.34
N MET A 8 -1.07 2.68 -4.69
CA MET A 8 -2.30 3.11 -4.06
C MET A 8 -3.44 3.19 -5.10
N PRO A 9 -4.26 2.13 -5.24
CA PRO A 9 -5.47 2.21 -6.04
C PRO A 9 -6.53 3.07 -5.32
N SER A 10 -7.22 3.93 -6.07
CA SER A 10 -8.26 4.83 -5.54
C SER A 10 -9.54 4.72 -6.36
N TYR A 11 -10.69 4.65 -5.69
CA TYR A 11 -12.01 4.78 -6.30
C TYR A 11 -13.00 5.30 -5.27
N ASN A 12 -13.49 6.53 -5.47
CA ASN A 12 -14.40 7.24 -4.59
C ASN A 12 -13.96 7.24 -3.11
N LYS A 13 -12.78 7.82 -2.84
CA LYS A 13 -12.11 7.87 -1.53
C LYS A 13 -11.90 9.29 -1.02
N GLU A 14 -12.73 10.26 -1.40
CA GLU A 14 -12.54 11.68 -1.04
C GLU A 14 -12.38 11.93 0.48
N LEU A 15 -13.01 11.10 1.31
CA LEU A 15 -12.97 11.22 2.76
C LEU A 15 -11.62 10.82 3.38
N TYR A 16 -10.87 9.93 2.72
CA TYR A 16 -9.71 9.26 3.35
C TYR A 16 -8.41 9.45 2.57
N ILE A 17 -8.48 9.69 1.26
CA ILE A 17 -7.31 9.71 0.37
C ILE A 17 -6.23 10.71 0.81
N SER A 18 -6.63 11.87 1.36
CA SER A 18 -5.68 12.86 1.88
C SER A 18 -4.86 12.30 3.06
N GLN A 19 -5.50 11.62 4.01
CA GLN A 19 -4.82 11.01 5.15
C GLN A 19 -3.89 9.86 4.71
N ALA A 20 -4.35 9.05 3.75
CA ALA A 20 -3.55 7.97 3.18
C ALA A 20 -2.26 8.50 2.53
N ILE A 21 -2.38 9.52 1.67
CA ILE A 21 -1.23 10.19 1.03
C ILE A 21 -0.30 10.79 2.09
N ASP A 22 -0.83 11.54 3.05
CA ASP A 22 -0.04 12.19 4.09
C ASP A 22 0.74 11.18 4.94
N SER A 23 0.18 10.00 5.20
CA SER A 23 0.86 8.93 5.94
C SER A 23 2.08 8.38 5.19
N ILE A 24 2.03 8.32 3.86
CA ILE A 24 3.16 7.93 3.02
C ILE A 24 4.19 9.06 2.90
N LEU A 25 3.75 10.30 2.71
CA LEU A 25 4.66 11.44 2.58
C LEU A 25 5.50 11.66 3.84
N ARG A 26 4.95 11.32 5.02
CA ARG A 26 5.61 11.40 6.34
C ARG A 26 6.55 10.24 6.66
N GLN A 27 6.64 9.18 5.85
CA GLN A 27 7.52 8.04 6.10
C GLN A 27 8.96 8.48 6.39
N SER A 28 9.62 7.87 7.38
CA SER A 28 11.01 8.14 7.75
C SER A 28 11.96 7.82 6.60
N PHE A 29 11.70 6.73 5.88
CA PHE A 29 12.38 6.35 4.64
C PHE A 29 11.97 7.28 3.48
N LYS A 30 12.94 7.89 2.80
CA LYS A 30 12.68 8.94 1.80
C LYS A 30 12.83 8.52 0.34
N ASP A 31 13.51 7.39 0.08
CA ASP A 31 13.81 6.93 -1.29
C ASP A 31 12.67 6.11 -1.89
N PHE A 32 11.53 6.76 -2.13
CA PHE A 32 10.35 6.12 -2.66
C PHE A 32 9.65 6.94 -3.75
N GLU A 33 8.79 6.28 -4.50
CA GLU A 33 7.74 6.90 -5.32
C GLU A 33 6.36 6.40 -4.86
N LEU A 34 5.36 7.28 -4.89
CA LEU A 34 3.97 6.95 -4.60
C LEU A 34 3.18 6.97 -5.92
N LEU A 35 2.72 5.81 -6.35
CA LEU A 35 1.87 5.64 -7.53
C LEU A 35 0.42 5.61 -7.08
N ILE A 36 -0.33 6.64 -7.46
CA ILE A 36 -1.77 6.71 -7.18
C ILE A 36 -2.49 6.48 -8.49
N ILE A 37 -3.33 5.44 -8.54
CA ILE A 37 -4.08 5.06 -9.73
C ILE A 37 -5.56 5.19 -9.42
N ASP A 38 -6.18 6.23 -9.98
CA ASP A 38 -7.61 6.47 -9.86
C ASP A 38 -8.41 5.64 -10.88
N ASP A 39 -9.40 4.92 -10.40
CA ASP A 39 -10.26 4.04 -11.19
C ASP A 39 -11.57 4.74 -11.59
N VAL A 40 -11.42 5.93 -12.18
CA VAL A 40 -12.51 6.84 -12.62
C VAL A 40 -13.45 7.26 -11.51
N SER A 41 -12.89 7.83 -10.42
CA SER A 41 -13.71 8.38 -9.34
C SER A 41 -14.65 9.47 -9.83
N SER A 42 -15.85 9.49 -9.24
CA SER A 42 -16.90 10.49 -9.49
C SER A 42 -17.04 11.52 -8.37
N ASP A 43 -16.32 11.31 -7.25
CA ASP A 43 -16.23 12.22 -6.11
C ASP A 43 -15.00 13.14 -6.23
N ASN A 44 -14.65 13.88 -5.18
CA ASN A 44 -13.51 14.82 -5.21
C ASN A 44 -12.13 14.15 -5.09
N SER A 45 -12.02 12.82 -5.17
CA SER A 45 -10.73 12.11 -4.97
C SER A 45 -9.65 12.62 -5.91
N VAL A 46 -9.98 12.82 -7.18
CA VAL A 46 -9.03 13.22 -8.22
C VAL A 46 -8.51 14.63 -7.97
N GLU A 47 -9.39 15.55 -7.59
CA GLU A 47 -9.08 16.92 -7.23
C GLU A 47 -8.15 16.97 -6.02
N ILE A 48 -8.46 16.18 -4.98
CA ILE A 48 -7.63 16.06 -3.78
C ILE A 48 -6.24 15.53 -4.15
N ILE A 49 -6.15 14.44 -4.92
CA ILE A 49 -4.86 13.85 -5.33
C ILE A 49 -4.03 14.88 -6.12
N LYS A 50 -4.66 15.57 -7.08
CA LYS A 50 -3.98 16.58 -7.92
C LYS A 50 -3.56 17.83 -7.15
N SER A 51 -4.11 18.08 -5.97
CA SER A 51 -3.70 19.20 -5.12
C SER A 51 -2.31 19.02 -4.50
N TYR A 52 -1.80 17.78 -4.41
CA TYR A 52 -0.47 17.49 -3.89
C TYR A 52 0.64 17.82 -4.89
N SER A 53 1.61 18.64 -4.47
CA SER A 53 2.75 19.05 -5.30
C SER A 53 4.04 18.25 -5.04
N ASP A 54 3.99 17.16 -4.26
CA ASP A 54 5.17 16.38 -3.94
C ASP A 54 5.65 15.59 -5.17
N LYS A 55 6.90 15.83 -5.59
CA LYS A 55 7.51 15.22 -6.78
C LYS A 55 7.63 13.70 -6.72
N ARG A 56 7.47 13.09 -5.54
CA ARG A 56 7.47 11.63 -5.36
C ARG A 56 6.15 11.01 -5.81
N ILE A 57 5.08 11.80 -5.96
CA ILE A 57 3.77 11.33 -6.39
C ILE A 57 3.72 11.26 -7.91
N ARG A 58 3.28 10.11 -8.42
CA ARG A 58 2.91 9.90 -9.83
C ARG A 58 1.45 9.51 -9.87
N PHE A 59 0.63 10.36 -10.47
CA PHE A 59 -0.80 10.14 -10.61
C PHE A 59 -1.14 9.55 -11.97
N PHE A 60 -1.98 8.53 -11.97
CA PHE A 60 -2.56 7.91 -13.15
C PHE A 60 -4.08 7.85 -12.97
N GLN A 61 -4.80 7.97 -14.07
CA GLN A 61 -6.24 7.82 -14.10
C GLN A 61 -6.61 6.83 -15.19
N ASN A 62 -7.40 5.82 -14.83
CA ASN A 62 -7.94 4.85 -15.78
C ASN A 62 -8.94 5.55 -16.71
N LYS A 63 -9.20 4.94 -17.87
CA LYS A 63 -10.21 5.44 -18.82
C LYS A 63 -11.62 4.97 -18.48
N ASP A 64 -11.71 3.80 -17.85
CA ASP A 64 -12.93 3.11 -17.45
C ASP A 64 -12.71 2.51 -16.05
N ASN A 65 -13.78 2.11 -15.37
CA ASN A 65 -13.68 1.40 -14.10
C ASN A 65 -13.23 -0.04 -14.36
N LEU A 66 -12.02 -0.39 -13.92
CA LEU A 66 -11.38 -1.69 -14.15
C LEU A 66 -11.44 -2.61 -12.92
N GLY A 67 -11.84 -2.05 -11.78
CA GLY A 67 -11.81 -2.70 -10.48
C GLY A 67 -10.40 -2.72 -9.86
N MET A 68 -10.37 -2.93 -8.54
CA MET A 68 -9.16 -2.80 -7.71
C MET A 68 -7.97 -3.63 -8.22
N ALA A 69 -8.18 -4.89 -8.63
CA ALA A 69 -7.09 -5.77 -9.05
C ALA A 69 -6.40 -5.25 -10.34
N SER A 70 -7.20 -4.88 -11.34
CA SER A 70 -6.69 -4.33 -12.60
C SER A 70 -5.99 -2.99 -12.40
N THR A 71 -6.57 -2.11 -11.57
CA THR A 71 -6.01 -0.82 -11.18
C THR A 71 -4.66 -0.99 -10.47
N ARG A 72 -4.54 -1.97 -9.58
CA ARG A 72 -3.28 -2.31 -8.91
C ARG A 72 -2.23 -2.86 -9.89
N ASN A 73 -2.63 -3.69 -10.85
CA ASN A 73 -1.74 -4.22 -11.88
C ASN A 73 -1.15 -3.13 -12.78
N ILE A 74 -1.93 -2.09 -13.09
CA ILE A 74 -1.41 -0.90 -13.80
C ILE A 74 -0.32 -0.24 -12.96
N GLY A 75 -0.57 -0.02 -11.66
CA GLY A 75 0.43 0.49 -10.73
C GLY A 75 1.71 -0.36 -10.70
N LEU A 76 1.57 -1.68 -10.72
CA LEU A 76 2.71 -2.61 -10.73
C LEU A 76 3.54 -2.49 -12.02
N SER A 77 2.86 -2.30 -13.16
CA SER A 77 3.55 -2.10 -14.45
C SER A 77 4.32 -0.78 -14.52
N GLU A 78 3.86 0.23 -13.79
CA GLU A 78 4.45 1.57 -13.71
C GLU A 78 5.56 1.69 -12.65
N ALA A 79 5.65 0.72 -11.75
CA ALA A 79 6.57 0.69 -10.62
C ALA A 79 8.03 0.49 -11.02
N LYS A 80 8.91 1.37 -10.53
CA LYS A 80 10.35 1.40 -10.81
C LYS A 80 11.20 1.02 -9.61
N GLY A 81 10.59 0.82 -8.44
CA GLY A 81 11.22 0.38 -7.22
C GLY A 81 11.71 -1.06 -7.28
N GLU A 82 12.75 -1.34 -6.49
CA GLU A 82 13.18 -2.71 -6.18
C GLU A 82 12.15 -3.41 -5.29
N TYR A 83 11.50 -2.64 -4.40
CA TYR A 83 10.44 -3.11 -3.54
C TYR A 83 9.10 -2.50 -3.94
N ILE A 84 8.04 -3.31 -3.83
CA ILE A 84 6.66 -2.89 -4.03
C ILE A 84 5.96 -2.90 -2.68
N ALA A 85 5.49 -1.76 -2.22
CA ALA A 85 4.63 -1.67 -1.04
C ALA A 85 3.19 -1.42 -1.48
N LEU A 86 2.24 -2.08 -0.83
CA LEU A 86 0.81 -1.84 -1.06
C LEU A 86 0.24 -0.98 0.07
N LEU A 87 -0.63 -0.04 -0.27
CA LEU A 87 -1.46 0.69 0.68
C LEU A 87 -2.76 1.08 -0.02
N ASP A 88 -3.90 0.78 0.59
CA ASP A 88 -5.19 1.18 0.04
C ASP A 88 -5.50 2.65 0.38
N ALA A 89 -6.31 3.31 -0.46
CA ALA A 89 -6.59 4.75 -0.38
C ALA A 89 -7.43 5.18 0.84
N ASP A 90 -7.87 4.23 1.66
CA ASP A 90 -8.56 4.41 2.94
C ASP A 90 -7.78 3.89 4.16
N ASP A 91 -6.53 3.47 3.96
CA ASP A 91 -5.63 3.04 5.03
C ASP A 91 -4.55 4.09 5.34
N ILE A 92 -3.98 4.00 6.55
CA ILE A 92 -2.82 4.80 6.97
C ILE A 92 -1.65 3.92 7.40
N SER A 93 -0.43 4.33 7.08
CA SER A 93 0.80 3.66 7.53
C SER A 93 1.43 4.37 8.73
N THR A 94 2.05 3.61 9.64
CA THR A 94 2.94 4.18 10.66
C THR A 94 4.17 4.80 10.00
N GLU A 95 4.70 5.89 10.56
CA GLU A 95 5.78 6.68 9.95
C GLU A 95 7.07 5.88 9.69
N ASP A 96 7.28 4.76 10.38
CA ASP A 96 8.48 3.93 10.33
C ASP A 96 8.32 2.63 9.51
N ARG A 97 7.16 2.43 8.87
CA ARG A 97 6.84 1.18 8.15
C ARG A 97 7.88 0.88 7.06
N LEU A 98 8.06 1.80 6.11
CA LEU A 98 8.91 1.55 4.94
C LEU A 98 10.37 1.30 5.36
N GLU A 99 10.87 2.04 6.35
CA GLU A 99 12.24 1.87 6.86
C GLU A 99 12.45 0.46 7.44
N LYS A 100 11.51 -0.02 8.25
CA LYS A 100 11.56 -1.35 8.85
C LYS A 100 11.49 -2.46 7.81
N GLU A 101 10.57 -2.34 6.85
CA GLU A 101 10.38 -3.34 5.79
C GLU A 101 11.59 -3.42 4.86
N VAL A 102 12.12 -2.27 4.42
CA VAL A 102 13.33 -2.19 3.59
C VAL A 102 14.54 -2.76 4.32
N LEU A 103 14.77 -2.37 5.58
CA LEU A 103 15.89 -2.87 6.37
C LEU A 103 15.87 -4.39 6.50
N PHE A 104 14.69 -4.95 6.79
CA PHE A 104 14.51 -6.39 6.93
C PHE A 104 14.78 -7.13 5.62
N LEU A 105 14.15 -6.70 4.51
CA LEU A 105 14.36 -7.32 3.20
C LEU A 105 15.80 -7.14 2.71
N ASP A 106 16.46 -6.03 3.02
CA ASP A 106 17.86 -5.86 2.65
C ASP A 106 18.78 -6.84 3.39
N GLN A 107 18.44 -7.23 4.63
CA GLN A 107 19.18 -8.21 5.44
C GLN A 107 18.83 -9.67 5.09
N CYS A 108 17.58 -9.95 4.71
CA CYS A 108 17.08 -11.29 4.44
C CYS A 108 16.82 -11.49 2.94
N LYS A 109 17.88 -11.82 2.19
CA LYS A 109 17.84 -11.91 0.72
C LYS A 109 17.04 -13.10 0.17
N ASP A 110 16.78 -14.10 1.00
CA ASP A 110 15.95 -15.28 0.72
C ASP A 110 14.46 -15.06 0.97
N ILE A 111 14.08 -13.86 1.42
CA ILE A 111 12.69 -13.48 1.69
C ILE A 111 12.17 -12.56 0.59
N ASP A 112 11.03 -12.95 0.03
CA ASP A 112 10.33 -12.21 -1.03
C ASP A 112 9.27 -11.25 -0.50
N ILE A 113 8.66 -11.55 0.66
CA ILE A 113 7.51 -10.79 1.19
C ILE A 113 7.66 -10.58 2.68
N VAL A 114 7.46 -9.34 3.14
CA VAL A 114 7.36 -8.96 4.55
C VAL A 114 6.07 -8.19 4.77
N PHE A 115 5.46 -8.30 5.94
CA PHE A 115 4.31 -7.49 6.33
C PHE A 115 4.26 -7.24 7.82
N GLY A 116 3.72 -6.08 8.18
CA GLY A 116 3.47 -5.69 9.57
C GLY A 116 2.13 -6.18 10.11
N LYS A 117 1.98 -6.09 11.43
CA LYS A 117 0.65 -6.09 12.06
C LYS A 117 -0.10 -4.82 11.67
N PHE A 118 -1.42 -4.86 11.69
CA PHE A 118 -2.29 -3.72 11.47
C PHE A 118 -3.33 -3.63 12.59
N GLN A 119 -3.97 -2.47 12.71
CA GLN A 119 -5.09 -2.22 13.61
C GLN A 119 -6.27 -1.74 12.77
N GLU A 120 -7.48 -2.10 13.16
CA GLU A 120 -8.68 -1.56 12.53
C GLU A 120 -8.98 -0.17 13.10
N ILE A 121 -9.38 0.75 12.22
CA ILE A 121 -9.76 2.12 12.56
C ILE A 121 -11.17 2.32 12.01
N ASP A 122 -12.09 2.85 12.83
CA ASP A 122 -13.43 3.19 12.36
C ASP A 122 -13.50 4.61 11.75
N GLU A 123 -14.66 4.98 11.21
CA GLU A 123 -14.88 6.27 10.58
C GLU A 123 -14.70 7.47 11.53
N ASN A 124 -14.68 7.25 12.85
CA ASN A 124 -14.45 8.27 13.87
C ASN A 124 -12.99 8.29 14.35
N ASN A 125 -12.09 7.58 13.66
CA ASN A 125 -10.68 7.39 14.02
C ASN A 125 -10.47 6.64 15.35
N VAL A 126 -11.44 5.83 15.78
CA VAL A 126 -11.30 4.98 16.97
C VAL A 126 -10.59 3.70 16.57
N ILE A 127 -9.43 3.47 17.19
CA ILE A 127 -8.64 2.25 17.00
C ILE A 127 -9.33 1.11 17.74
N LYS A 128 -9.64 0.02 17.03
CA LYS A 128 -10.13 -1.23 17.61
C LYS A 128 -8.96 -2.17 17.85
N GLU A 129 -8.89 -2.74 19.04
CA GLU A 129 -7.90 -3.78 19.34
C GLU A 129 -8.29 -5.10 18.66
N LEU A 130 -7.86 -5.26 17.40
CA LEU A 130 -7.81 -6.55 16.74
C LEU A 130 -6.35 -6.95 16.50
N TYR A 131 -5.96 -8.07 17.11
CA TYR A 131 -4.66 -8.68 16.89
C TYR A 131 -4.81 -9.90 15.99
N HIS A 132 -4.52 -9.74 14.70
CA HIS A 132 -4.25 -10.90 13.86
C HIS A 132 -2.89 -11.48 14.25
N THR A 133 -2.93 -12.65 14.91
CA THR A 133 -1.70 -13.38 15.20
C THR A 133 -1.22 -14.05 13.91
N PRO A 134 -0.01 -13.73 13.42
CA PRO A 134 0.50 -14.33 12.20
C PRO A 134 0.63 -15.84 12.39
N LEU A 135 0.27 -16.58 11.34
CA LEU A 135 0.51 -18.01 11.29
C LEU A 135 2.03 -18.25 11.30
N LYS A 136 2.49 -19.20 12.12
CA LYS A 136 3.94 -19.49 12.26
C LYS A 136 4.35 -20.82 11.65
N ASN A 137 3.39 -21.72 11.37
CA ASN A 137 3.68 -23.03 10.82
C ASN A 137 3.72 -22.99 9.28
N PRO A 138 4.87 -23.27 8.63
CA PRO A 138 5.00 -23.16 7.18
C PRO A 138 4.06 -24.08 6.38
N LEU A 139 3.82 -25.30 6.86
CA LEU A 139 2.89 -26.23 6.20
C LEU A 139 1.45 -25.72 6.28
N PHE A 140 1.07 -25.14 7.42
CA PHE A 140 -0.26 -24.57 7.59
C PHE A 140 -0.45 -23.31 6.75
N ILE A 141 0.56 -22.43 6.66
CA ILE A 141 0.57 -21.27 5.75
C ILE A 141 0.38 -21.74 4.31
N LYS A 142 1.16 -22.74 3.87
CA LYS A 142 1.07 -23.30 2.52
C LYS A 142 -0.32 -23.89 2.23
N ALA A 143 -0.89 -24.63 3.18
CA ALA A 143 -2.24 -25.17 3.04
C ALA A 143 -3.31 -24.07 2.98
N LYS A 144 -3.17 -23.02 3.80
CA LYS A 144 -4.09 -21.88 3.82
C LYS A 144 -4.08 -21.09 2.51
N LEU A 145 -2.90 -20.86 1.93
CA LEU A 145 -2.73 -20.14 0.67
C LEU A 145 -3.50 -20.79 -0.51
N LEU A 146 -3.81 -22.09 -0.44
CA LEU A 146 -4.64 -22.75 -1.45
C LEU A 146 -6.13 -22.34 -1.40
N VAL A 147 -6.58 -21.76 -0.28
CA VAL A 147 -8.00 -21.48 -0.01
C VAL A 147 -8.24 -19.99 0.22
N LYS A 148 -7.28 -19.28 0.81
CA LYS A 148 -7.37 -17.84 1.04
C LYS A 148 -6.01 -17.19 1.16
N ASP A 149 -5.96 -15.91 0.87
CA ASP A 149 -4.80 -15.10 1.18
C ASP A 149 -4.57 -15.01 2.71
N VAL A 150 -3.30 -15.07 3.10
CA VAL A 150 -2.84 -14.93 4.48
C VAL A 150 -1.88 -13.75 4.64
N ILE A 151 -1.60 -13.05 3.55
CA ILE A 151 -0.78 -11.85 3.49
C ILE A 151 -1.73 -10.65 3.62
N PRO A 152 -1.56 -9.78 4.63
CA PRO A 152 -2.35 -8.57 4.73
C PRO A 152 -1.94 -7.57 3.64
N ASN A 153 -2.89 -7.15 2.80
CA ASN A 153 -2.61 -6.25 1.68
C ASN A 153 -2.06 -4.88 2.13
N GLY A 154 -2.75 -4.18 3.04
CA GLY A 154 -2.38 -2.80 3.40
C GLY A 154 -1.01 -2.63 4.07
N SER A 155 -0.40 -3.70 4.59
CA SER A 155 0.88 -3.66 5.33
C SER A 155 2.00 -4.48 4.70
N CYS A 156 1.85 -4.97 3.46
CA CYS A 156 2.86 -5.82 2.84
C CYS A 156 3.82 -5.06 1.91
N MET A 157 5.06 -5.57 1.85
CA MET A 157 6.10 -5.18 0.92
C MET A 157 6.68 -6.42 0.25
N TYR A 158 6.79 -6.36 -1.07
CA TYR A 158 7.30 -7.43 -1.94
C TYR A 158 8.65 -7.02 -2.52
N ARG A 159 9.55 -8.00 -2.67
CA ARG A 159 10.70 -7.91 -3.57
C ARG A 159 10.24 -8.15 -5.01
N LYS A 160 10.63 -7.24 -5.91
CA LYS A 160 10.35 -7.35 -7.35
C LYS A 160 11.33 -8.31 -8.04
#